data_AF-A0A6C0EWH1-F1
#
_entry.id   AF-A0A6C0EWH1-F1
#
_cell.length_a   1.000
_cell.length_b   1.000
_cell.length_c   1.000
_cell.angle_alpha   90.00
_cell.angle_beta   90.00
_cell.angle_gamma   90.00
#
_symmetry.space_group_name_H-M   'P 1'
#
loop_
_entity.id
_entity.type
_entity.pdbx_description
1 polymer ?
#
loop_
_entity_poly.entity_id
_entity_poly.type
_entity_poly.pdbx_seq_one_letter_code
_entity_poly.pdbx_strand_id
1 'polypeptide(L)'
;MDFLLDKANYIIETSFKDLYKFLNIFFRPNLSENIKVINNLKENAPSWLLILVTISIISYPNILLGVITFFVFLFIAYFYHVLTHVNKNIFSIVHHYHHEHDNLFSHFIQIILELSIPYPFVMLSYFFGINILDPWIIVYFMLFYCSVHNINYSIFKVNGVHRLHHTEVNLNFGPDICDVMFGTKHSSEDCVENTNHYIPNIIIITGIVLILKYVCRTEWVKDSLLVSLITLLSSGIILLFVSSIILWYLESEKYNNKIENRLCGEGCVVKDTLSKSYKKDKPAEPNNLDKPVQI
;
A
#
# COMPACT_ATOMS: atom_id res chain seq x y z
N MET A 1 -3.86 -32.55 -26.14
CA MET A 1 -3.95 -32.91 -24.70
C MET A 1 -2.71 -32.40 -23.98
N ASP A 2 -1.53 -32.62 -24.55
CA ASP A 2 -0.23 -32.19 -24.02
C ASP A 2 -0.14 -30.68 -23.72
N PHE A 3 -0.64 -29.82 -24.62
CA PHE A 3 -0.67 -28.37 -24.38
C PHE A 3 -1.45 -27.95 -23.11
N LEU A 4 -2.56 -28.63 -22.80
CA LEU A 4 -3.35 -28.32 -21.61
C LEU A 4 -2.66 -28.83 -20.33
N LEU A 5 -1.96 -29.98 -20.42
CA LEU A 5 -1.16 -30.52 -19.33
C LEU A 5 0.06 -29.64 -19.03
N ASP A 6 0.76 -29.17 -20.06
CA ASP A 6 1.90 -28.27 -19.91
C ASP A 6 1.48 -26.94 -19.29
N LYS A 7 0.36 -26.38 -19.74
CA LYS A 7 -0.20 -25.15 -19.14
C LYS A 7 -0.61 -25.36 -17.68
N ALA A 8 -1.21 -26.50 -17.35
CA ALA A 8 -1.58 -26.83 -15.97
C ALA A 8 -0.34 -26.99 -15.08
N ASN A 9 0.67 -27.72 -15.54
CA ASN A 9 1.93 -27.92 -14.83
C ASN A 9 2.65 -26.59 -14.56
N TYR A 10 2.71 -25.70 -15.56
CA TYR A 10 3.26 -24.36 -15.38
C TYR A 10 2.52 -23.54 -14.32
N ILE A 11 1.17 -23.54 -14.35
CA ILE A 11 0.35 -22.84 -13.34
C ILE A 11 0.63 -23.39 -11.94
N ILE A 12 0.70 -24.71 -11.79
CA ILE A 12 1.01 -25.38 -10.52
C ILE A 12 2.41 -24.97 -10.02
N GLU A 13 3.42 -25.04 -10.88
CA GLU A 13 4.80 -24.67 -10.55
C GLU A 13 4.91 -23.21 -10.12
N THR A 14 4.27 -22.28 -10.84
CA THR A 14 4.23 -20.86 -10.45
C THR A 14 3.56 -20.65 -9.10
N SER A 15 2.43 -21.32 -8.84
CA SER A 15 1.71 -21.21 -7.57
C SER A 15 2.54 -21.73 -6.39
N PHE A 16 3.27 -22.83 -6.58
CA PHE A 16 4.19 -23.35 -5.56
C PHE A 16 5.38 -22.40 -5.31
N LYS A 17 5.93 -21.79 -6.35
CA LYS A 17 7.01 -20.81 -6.23
C LYS A 17 6.57 -19.57 -5.44
N ASP A 18 5.38 -19.08 -5.72
CA ASP A 18 4.78 -17.94 -5.03
C ASP A 18 4.51 -18.25 -3.55
N LEU A 19 3.92 -19.42 -3.26
CA LEU A 19 3.75 -19.90 -1.90
C LEU A 19 5.09 -20.05 -1.17
N TYR A 20 6.10 -20.63 -1.82
CA TYR A 20 7.44 -20.77 -1.25
C TYR A 20 8.09 -19.41 -0.98
N LYS A 21 7.94 -18.43 -1.89
CA LYS A 21 8.40 -17.05 -1.69
C LYS A 21 7.72 -16.43 -0.47
N PHE A 22 6.39 -16.51 -0.39
CA PHE A 22 5.63 -16.03 0.76
C PHE A 22 6.11 -16.68 2.06
N LEU A 23 6.20 -18.01 2.11
CA LEU A 23 6.66 -18.73 3.29
C LEU A 23 8.10 -18.34 3.67
N ASN A 24 9.01 -18.17 2.71
CA ASN A 24 10.38 -17.74 3.02
C ASN A 24 10.47 -16.36 3.64
N ILE A 25 9.62 -15.41 3.24
CA ILE A 25 9.58 -14.07 3.86
C ILE A 25 9.33 -14.21 5.38
N PHE A 26 8.52 -15.16 5.81
CA PHE A 26 8.19 -15.36 7.24
C PHE A 26 9.12 -16.33 7.97
N PHE A 27 9.59 -17.39 7.31
CA PHE A 27 10.39 -18.44 7.95
C PHE A 27 11.90 -18.23 7.83
N ARG A 28 12.34 -17.29 6.99
CA ARG A 28 13.73 -16.82 6.92
C ARG A 28 13.78 -15.31 7.13
N PRO A 29 13.33 -14.83 8.30
CA PRO A 29 13.32 -13.41 8.58
C PRO A 29 14.74 -12.87 8.46
N ASN A 30 14.88 -11.76 7.74
CA ASN A 30 16.09 -10.95 7.73
C ASN A 30 16.14 -10.17 9.07
N LEU A 31 16.45 -10.89 10.14
CA LEU A 31 16.60 -10.29 11.46
C LEU A 31 17.88 -9.47 11.45
N SER A 32 17.74 -8.15 11.39
CA SER A 32 18.79 -7.26 11.91
C SER A 32 18.98 -7.63 13.38
N GLU A 33 20.09 -8.31 13.72
CA GLU A 33 20.37 -8.79 15.08
C GLU A 33 20.31 -7.67 16.15
N ASN A 34 20.44 -6.42 15.70
CA ASN A 34 20.50 -5.23 16.55
C ASN A 34 19.14 -4.57 16.82
N ILE A 35 18.10 -4.86 16.01
CA ILE A 35 16.81 -4.16 16.11
C ILE A 35 15.76 -5.06 16.75
N LYS A 36 15.34 -4.70 17.97
CA LYS A 36 14.31 -5.41 18.73
C LYS A 36 13.00 -4.63 18.75
N VAL A 37 11.87 -5.34 18.82
CA VAL A 37 10.52 -4.77 19.00
C VAL A 37 10.47 -3.77 20.16
N ILE A 38 11.15 -4.07 21.27
CA ILE A 38 11.23 -3.18 22.45
C ILE A 38 11.89 -1.84 22.11
N ASN A 39 12.89 -1.82 21.21
CA ASN A 39 13.54 -0.59 20.79
C ASN A 39 12.56 0.27 19.99
N ASN A 40 11.78 -0.34 19.09
CA ASN A 40 10.75 0.38 18.32
C ASN A 40 9.70 0.99 19.25
N LEU A 41 9.19 0.22 20.22
CA LEU A 41 8.20 0.73 21.17
C LEU A 41 8.73 1.90 22.02
N LYS A 42 10.02 1.89 22.38
CA LYS A 42 10.65 2.97 23.16
C LYS A 42 10.82 4.23 22.33
N GLU A 43 11.40 4.12 21.14
CA GLU A 43 11.64 5.27 20.26
C GLU A 43 10.31 5.93 19.86
N ASN A 44 9.30 5.11 19.58
CA ASN A 44 8.00 5.55 19.06
C ASN A 44 6.92 5.67 20.14
N ALA A 45 7.31 5.68 21.42
CA ALA A 45 6.39 5.80 22.55
C ALA A 45 5.42 6.99 22.43
N PRO A 46 5.83 8.20 21.97
CA PRO A 46 4.93 9.33 21.82
C PRO A 46 3.78 9.06 20.84
N SER A 47 4.08 8.55 19.65
CA SER A 47 3.05 8.23 18.64
C SER A 47 2.16 7.07 19.08
N TRP A 48 2.72 6.03 19.73
CA TRP A 48 1.93 4.91 20.25
C TRP A 48 0.98 5.34 21.35
N LEU A 49 1.44 6.16 22.30
CA LEU A 49 0.59 6.69 23.35
C LEU A 49 -0.54 7.53 22.76
N LEU A 50 -0.24 8.37 21.77
CA LEU A 50 -1.25 9.20 21.12
C LEU A 50 -2.29 8.35 20.37
N ILE A 51 -1.87 7.29 19.66
CA ILE A 51 -2.79 6.33 19.03
C ILE A 51 -3.71 5.69 20.08
N LEU A 52 -3.18 5.26 21.22
CA LEU A 52 -4.00 4.65 22.28
C LEU A 52 -5.00 5.65 22.89
N VAL A 53 -4.60 6.91 23.08
CA VAL A 53 -5.50 7.98 23.52
C VAL A 53 -6.60 8.22 22.48
N THR A 54 -6.24 8.33 21.21
CA THR A 54 -7.20 8.48 20.10
C THR A 54 -8.21 7.33 20.06
N ILE A 55 -7.75 6.08 20.15
CA ILE A 55 -8.62 4.91 20.19
C ILE A 55 -9.56 5.00 21.40
N SER A 56 -9.04 5.36 22.57
CA SER A 56 -9.84 5.48 23.79
C SER A 56 -10.96 6.52 23.64
N ILE A 57 -10.69 7.65 22.98
CA ILE A 57 -11.66 8.71 22.72
C ILE A 57 -12.70 8.26 21.67
N ILE A 58 -12.26 7.69 20.55
CA ILE A 58 -13.15 7.30 19.45
C ILE A 58 -14.04 6.13 19.85
N SER A 59 -13.50 5.13 20.53
CA SER A 59 -14.19 3.86 20.82
C SER A 59 -14.94 3.82 22.15
N TYR A 60 -14.90 4.88 22.97
CA TYR A 60 -15.64 4.90 24.24
C TYR A 60 -17.15 4.59 24.02
N PRO A 61 -17.75 3.68 24.82
CA PRO A 61 -17.18 2.97 25.98
C PRO A 61 -16.42 1.65 25.67
N ASN A 62 -16.48 1.16 24.43
CA ASN A 62 -15.90 -0.12 24.01
C ASN A 62 -14.42 -0.01 23.61
N ILE A 63 -13.58 0.54 24.50
CA ILE A 63 -12.16 0.83 24.21
C ILE A 63 -11.40 -0.43 23.76
N LEU A 64 -11.63 -1.57 24.41
CA LEU A 64 -10.96 -2.84 24.07
C LEU A 64 -11.24 -3.26 22.61
N LEU A 65 -12.48 -3.11 22.15
CA LEU A 65 -12.87 -3.42 20.77
C LEU A 65 -12.14 -2.51 19.78
N GLY A 66 -11.99 -1.23 20.13
CA GLY A 66 -11.21 -0.28 19.34
C GLY A 66 -9.74 -0.66 19.22
N VAL A 67 -9.10 -1.05 20.34
CA VAL A 67 -7.71 -1.51 20.34
C VAL A 67 -7.54 -2.75 19.46
N ILE A 68 -8.41 -3.76 19.64
CA ILE A 68 -8.40 -4.98 18.81
C ILE A 68 -8.55 -4.61 17.34
N THR A 69 -9.50 -3.74 17.00
CA THR A 69 -9.77 -3.33 15.61
C THR A 69 -8.55 -2.66 14.98
N PHE A 70 -7.90 -1.74 15.70
CA PHE A 70 -6.70 -1.06 15.19
C PHE A 70 -5.59 -2.06 14.86
N PHE A 71 -5.29 -2.99 15.77
CA PHE A 71 -4.24 -3.98 15.54
C PHE A 71 -4.60 -5.00 14.45
N VAL A 72 -5.88 -5.40 14.34
CA VAL A 72 -6.35 -6.24 13.23
C VAL A 72 -6.06 -5.56 11.89
N PHE A 73 -6.41 -4.28 11.75
CA PHE A 73 -6.16 -3.56 10.50
C PHE A 73 -4.68 -3.25 10.25
N LEU A 74 -3.89 -3.01 11.29
CA LEU A 74 -2.43 -2.90 11.19
C LEU A 74 -1.83 -4.15 10.55
N PHE A 75 -2.22 -5.33 11.04
CA PHE A 75 -1.75 -6.60 10.47
C PHE A 75 -2.31 -6.85 9.07
N ILE A 76 -3.60 -6.60 8.83
CA ILE A 76 -4.19 -6.75 7.48
C ILE A 76 -3.42 -5.89 6.47
N ALA A 77 -3.12 -4.63 6.78
CA ALA A 77 -2.37 -3.76 5.89
C ALA A 77 -0.98 -4.32 5.58
N TYR A 78 -0.23 -4.74 6.62
CA TYR A 78 1.08 -5.36 6.44
C TYR A 78 1.01 -6.63 5.57
N PHE A 79 0.15 -7.60 5.91
CA PHE A 79 0.05 -8.85 5.17
C PHE A 79 -0.46 -8.67 3.75
N TYR A 80 -1.43 -7.77 3.55
CA TYR A 80 -1.92 -7.44 2.22
C TYR A 80 -0.79 -6.86 1.37
N HIS A 81 0.00 -5.95 1.93
CA HIS A 81 1.14 -5.37 1.23
C HIS A 81 2.17 -6.45 0.85
N VAL A 82 2.55 -7.34 1.76
CA VAL A 82 3.40 -8.51 1.45
C VAL A 82 2.81 -9.32 0.29
N LEU A 83 1.52 -9.68 0.36
CA LEU A 83 0.85 -10.48 -0.67
C LEU A 83 0.88 -9.80 -2.04
N THR A 84 0.72 -8.48 -2.10
CA THR A 84 0.81 -7.73 -3.37
C THR A 84 2.21 -7.76 -3.99
N HIS A 85 3.27 -7.97 -3.21
CA HIS A 85 4.64 -8.12 -3.72
C HIS A 85 5.04 -9.55 -4.07
N VAL A 86 4.37 -10.55 -3.49
CA VAL A 86 4.66 -11.95 -3.82
C VAL A 86 4.16 -12.27 -5.23
N ASN A 87 2.93 -11.87 -5.55
CA ASN A 87 2.27 -12.28 -6.79
C ASN A 87 1.98 -11.08 -7.67
N LYS A 88 2.63 -10.93 -8.82
CA LYS A 88 2.24 -9.92 -9.84
C LYS A 88 1.10 -10.48 -10.68
N ASN A 89 -0.13 -10.03 -10.40
CA ASN A 89 -1.36 -10.45 -11.07
C ASN A 89 -2.32 -9.26 -11.22
N ILE A 90 -3.50 -9.47 -11.78
CA ILE A 90 -4.49 -8.40 -11.99
C ILE A 90 -4.87 -7.64 -10.70
N PHE A 91 -4.82 -8.26 -9.52
CA PHE A 91 -5.17 -7.61 -8.25
C PHE A 91 -4.03 -6.81 -7.64
N SER A 92 -2.78 -7.15 -7.95
CA SER A 92 -1.58 -6.48 -7.42
C SER A 92 -0.86 -5.60 -8.44
N ILE A 93 -1.22 -5.67 -9.73
CA ILE A 93 -0.54 -4.95 -10.81
C ILE A 93 -0.54 -3.43 -10.58
N VAL A 94 -1.60 -2.92 -9.96
CA VAL A 94 -1.71 -1.53 -9.55
C VAL A 94 -0.64 -1.15 -8.52
N HIS A 95 -0.46 -2.00 -7.51
CA HIS A 95 0.57 -1.79 -6.49
C HIS A 95 1.97 -1.85 -7.10
N HIS A 96 2.21 -2.80 -8.00
CA HIS A 96 3.46 -2.84 -8.77
C HIS A 96 3.64 -1.61 -9.67
N TYR A 97 2.58 -1.12 -10.30
CA TYR A 97 2.63 0.10 -11.09
C TYR A 97 3.04 1.30 -10.23
N HIS A 98 2.56 1.35 -8.98
CA HIS A 98 2.95 2.38 -8.02
C HIS A 98 4.45 2.36 -7.69
N HIS A 99 5.02 1.16 -7.50
CA HIS A 99 6.46 0.96 -7.33
C HIS A 99 7.30 1.37 -8.54
N GLU A 100 6.76 1.12 -9.74
CA GLU A 100 7.48 1.37 -10.99
C GLU A 100 7.34 2.81 -11.50
N HIS A 101 6.38 3.60 -10.98
CA HIS A 101 6.04 4.92 -11.49
C HIS A 101 5.73 5.94 -10.39
N ASP A 102 6.44 7.07 -10.41
CA ASP A 102 6.19 8.23 -9.53
C ASP A 102 5.37 9.30 -10.28
N ASN A 103 4.11 8.99 -10.61
CA ASN A 103 3.21 9.93 -11.30
C ASN A 103 1.85 10.03 -10.59
N LEU A 104 1.07 11.07 -10.92
CA LEU A 104 -0.21 11.35 -10.26
C LEU A 104 -1.20 10.19 -10.35
N PHE A 105 -1.23 9.47 -11.48
CA PHE A 105 -2.12 8.33 -11.65
C PHE A 105 -1.75 7.15 -10.73
N SER A 106 -0.46 6.86 -10.61
CA SER A 106 0.08 5.85 -9.68
C SER A 106 -0.36 6.13 -8.25
N HIS A 107 -0.11 7.35 -7.74
CA HIS A 107 -0.51 7.75 -6.38
C HIS A 107 -2.04 7.74 -6.20
N PHE A 108 -2.78 8.23 -7.18
CA PHE A 108 -4.25 8.28 -7.11
C PHE A 108 -4.88 6.88 -7.02
N ILE A 109 -4.44 5.96 -7.87
CA ILE A 109 -4.97 4.59 -7.85
C ILE A 109 -4.47 3.84 -6.60
N GLN A 110 -3.26 4.11 -6.11
CA GLN A 110 -2.76 3.56 -4.85
C GLN A 110 -3.63 3.97 -3.65
N ILE A 111 -4.05 5.24 -3.59
CA ILE A 111 -5.02 5.71 -2.59
C ILE A 111 -6.33 4.91 -2.68
N ILE A 112 -6.87 4.72 -3.88
CA ILE A 112 -8.12 3.94 -4.07
C ILE A 112 -7.93 2.49 -3.60
N LEU A 113 -6.80 1.87 -3.92
CA LEU A 113 -6.45 0.52 -3.48
C LEU A 113 -6.49 0.44 -1.94
N GLU A 114 -5.83 1.36 -1.25
CA GLU A 114 -5.75 1.37 0.21
C GLU A 114 -7.10 1.60 0.89
N LEU A 115 -7.91 2.51 0.36
CA LEU A 115 -9.26 2.76 0.86
C LEU A 115 -10.20 1.56 0.60
N SER A 116 -9.92 0.75 -0.43
CA SER A 116 -10.74 -0.41 -0.77
C SER A 116 -10.57 -1.60 0.18
N ILE A 117 -9.44 -1.71 0.90
CA ILE A 117 -9.16 -2.87 1.77
C ILE A 117 -10.07 -2.87 3.01
N PRO A 118 -10.25 -1.77 3.75
CA PRO A 118 -11.16 -1.75 4.92
C PRO A 118 -12.64 -1.65 4.55
N TYR A 119 -12.94 -1.22 3.33
CA TYR A 119 -14.31 -0.93 2.86
C TYR A 119 -15.31 -2.08 3.05
N PRO A 120 -15.00 -3.36 2.72
CA PRO A 120 -15.92 -4.47 2.96
C PRO A 120 -16.37 -4.61 4.41
N PHE A 121 -15.51 -4.27 5.39
CA PHE A 121 -15.86 -4.36 6.81
C PHE A 121 -16.83 -3.27 7.23
N VAL A 122 -16.69 -2.06 6.67
CA VAL A 122 -17.66 -0.96 6.87
C VAL A 122 -19.01 -1.35 6.28
N MET A 123 -19.02 -1.95 5.09
CA MET A 123 -20.23 -2.46 4.44
C MET A 123 -20.93 -3.53 5.28
N LEU A 124 -20.17 -4.50 5.79
CA LEU A 124 -20.71 -5.59 6.61
C LEU A 124 -21.33 -5.07 7.91
N SER A 125 -20.65 -4.14 8.57
CA SER A 125 -21.15 -3.48 9.78
C SER A 125 -22.45 -2.73 9.51
N TYR A 126 -22.55 -1.98 8.41
CA TYR A 126 -23.74 -1.20 8.11
C TYR A 126 -24.94 -2.03 7.65
N PHE A 127 -24.80 -2.83 6.59
CA PHE A 127 -25.94 -3.51 5.97
C PHE A 127 -26.46 -4.69 6.78
N PHE A 128 -25.57 -5.34 7.54
CA PHE A 128 -25.92 -6.56 8.27
C PHE A 128 -25.90 -6.37 9.79
N GLY A 129 -25.51 -5.19 10.29
CA GLY A 129 -25.38 -4.94 11.73
C GLY A 129 -24.29 -5.78 12.41
N ILE A 130 -23.37 -6.37 11.63
CA ILE A 130 -22.32 -7.26 12.14
C ILE A 130 -21.15 -6.42 12.64
N ASN A 131 -21.16 -6.09 13.92
CA ASN A 131 -20.15 -5.24 14.58
C ASN A 131 -19.06 -6.08 15.28
N ILE A 132 -18.38 -6.94 14.51
CA ILE A 132 -17.23 -7.72 15.03
C ILE A 132 -16.05 -6.80 15.37
N LEU A 133 -15.94 -5.67 14.68
CA LEU A 133 -14.91 -4.65 14.82
C LEU A 133 -15.57 -3.28 15.03
N ASP A 134 -14.84 -2.33 15.62
CA ASP A 134 -15.32 -0.96 15.84
C ASP A 134 -15.28 -0.17 14.51
N PRO A 135 -16.43 0.14 13.89
CA PRO A 135 -16.48 0.77 12.57
C PRO A 135 -15.80 2.15 12.53
N TRP A 136 -15.78 2.90 13.64
CA TRP A 136 -15.13 4.20 13.70
C TRP A 136 -13.61 4.08 13.70
N ILE A 137 -13.08 3.01 14.30
CA ILE A 137 -11.65 2.70 14.21
C ILE A 137 -11.26 2.21 12.83
N ILE A 138 -12.15 1.51 12.11
CA ILE A 138 -11.92 1.16 10.70
C ILE A 138 -11.74 2.42 9.85
N VAL A 139 -12.66 3.39 9.99
CA VAL A 139 -12.58 4.68 9.27
C VAL A 139 -11.33 5.46 9.68
N TYR A 140 -11.02 5.52 10.98
CA TYR A 140 -9.79 6.14 11.48
C TYR A 140 -8.55 5.51 10.85
N PHE A 141 -8.42 4.18 10.89
CA PHE A 141 -7.27 3.47 10.35
C PHE A 141 -7.13 3.68 8.84
N MET A 142 -8.25 3.60 8.11
CA MET A 142 -8.28 3.81 6.66
C MET A 142 -7.70 5.18 6.27
N LEU A 143 -8.15 6.24 6.93
CA LEU A 143 -7.65 7.60 6.69
C LEU A 143 -6.20 7.74 7.18
N PHE A 144 -5.88 7.20 8.36
CA PHE A 144 -4.56 7.30 8.98
C PHE A 144 -3.49 6.65 8.11
N TYR A 145 -3.66 5.38 7.75
CA TYR A 145 -2.73 4.63 6.93
C TYR A 145 -2.52 5.31 5.57
N CYS A 146 -3.61 5.64 4.88
CA CYS A 146 -3.54 6.27 3.56
C CYS A 146 -2.84 7.63 3.62
N SER A 147 -3.11 8.43 4.66
CA SER A 147 -2.46 9.72 4.84
C SER A 147 -0.95 9.60 5.11
N VAL A 148 -0.53 8.68 5.99
CA VAL A 148 0.89 8.45 6.27
C VAL A 148 1.60 8.01 5.00
N HIS A 149 1.03 7.06 4.27
CA HIS A 149 1.65 6.53 3.07
C HIS A 149 1.78 7.58 1.97
N ASN A 150 0.68 8.25 1.62
CA ASN A 150 0.66 9.13 0.46
C ASN A 150 1.14 10.56 0.77
N ILE A 151 0.84 11.09 1.95
CA ILE A 151 1.25 12.46 2.31
C ILE A 151 2.67 12.43 2.87
N ASN A 152 2.92 11.63 3.89
CA ASN A 152 4.21 11.68 4.59
C ASN A 152 5.31 11.01 3.77
N TYR A 153 5.08 9.80 3.26
CA TYR A 153 6.11 9.09 2.50
C TYR A 153 6.18 9.50 1.02
N SER A 154 5.06 9.54 0.30
CA SER A 154 5.12 9.82 -1.14
C SER A 154 5.37 11.29 -1.47
N ILE A 155 4.61 12.22 -0.85
CA ILE A 155 4.73 13.66 -1.13
C ILE A 155 5.90 14.28 -0.37
N PHE A 156 5.91 14.18 0.97
CA PHE A 156 6.92 14.87 1.79
C PHE A 156 8.22 14.10 1.96
N LYS A 157 8.24 12.79 1.68
CA LYS A 157 9.44 11.93 1.75
C LYS A 157 10.16 12.10 3.10
N VAL A 158 9.38 12.12 4.19
CA VAL A 158 9.82 12.52 5.54
C VAL A 158 10.99 11.68 6.07
N ASN A 159 11.19 10.46 5.56
CA ASN A 159 12.36 9.63 5.82
C ASN A 159 12.67 8.68 4.65
N GLY A 160 13.72 7.87 4.81
CA GLY A 160 14.21 6.94 3.79
C GLY A 160 13.57 5.54 3.79
N VAL A 161 12.82 5.17 4.82
CA VAL A 161 12.37 3.77 5.04
C VAL A 161 11.49 3.28 3.89
N HIS A 162 10.48 4.08 3.55
CA HIS A 162 9.59 3.78 2.44
C HIS A 162 10.30 3.86 1.08
N ARG A 163 11.24 4.79 0.91
CA ARG A 163 12.03 4.87 -0.34
C ARG A 163 12.89 3.61 -0.54
N LEU A 164 13.47 3.07 0.53
CA LEU A 164 14.22 1.81 0.48
C LEU A 164 13.33 0.64 0.06
N HIS A 165 12.08 0.62 0.51
CA HIS A 165 11.09 -0.37 0.07
C HIS A 165 10.83 -0.30 -1.45
N HIS A 166 10.71 0.90 -2.04
CA HIS A 166 10.58 1.07 -3.50
C HIS A 166 11.82 0.60 -4.28
N THR A 167 13.00 0.63 -3.66
CA THR A 167 14.23 0.11 -4.29
C THR A 167 14.42 -1.40 -4.08
N GLU A 168 14.03 -1.91 -2.91
CA GLU A 168 14.15 -3.32 -2.51
C GLU A 168 12.79 -3.87 -2.08
N VAL A 169 11.98 -4.22 -3.08
CA VAL A 169 10.54 -4.55 -2.97
C VAL A 169 10.17 -5.76 -2.11
N ASN A 170 11.14 -6.45 -1.50
CA ASN A 170 10.89 -7.61 -0.62
C ASN A 170 11.21 -7.30 0.87
N LEU A 171 11.45 -6.04 1.22
CA LEU A 171 11.77 -5.57 2.57
C LEU A 171 10.96 -4.31 2.88
N ASN A 172 10.81 -3.94 4.16
CA ASN A 172 10.10 -2.75 4.63
C ASN A 172 8.64 -2.65 4.12
N PHE A 173 7.85 -3.70 4.33
CA PHE A 173 6.48 -3.79 3.83
C PHE A 173 5.46 -3.00 4.63
N GLY A 174 5.76 -2.50 5.82
CA GLY A 174 4.69 -1.88 6.60
C GLY A 174 5.18 -0.82 7.56
N PRO A 175 4.33 -0.51 8.55
CA PRO A 175 4.80 0.25 9.70
C PRO A 175 5.95 -0.52 10.35
N ASP A 176 7.03 0.19 10.67
CA ASP A 176 8.31 -0.39 11.11
C ASP A 176 8.18 -1.48 12.20
N ILE A 177 7.21 -1.36 13.11
CA ILE A 177 6.94 -2.38 14.13
C ILE A 177 6.64 -3.77 13.54
N CYS A 178 5.91 -3.84 12.43
CA CYS A 178 5.57 -5.09 11.75
C CYS A 178 6.81 -5.65 11.06
N ASP A 179 7.60 -4.80 10.39
CA ASP A 179 8.83 -5.22 9.74
C ASP A 179 9.86 -5.75 10.74
N VAL A 180 9.96 -5.15 11.93
CA VAL A 180 10.81 -5.67 13.02
C VAL A 180 10.26 -6.99 13.57
N MET A 181 8.94 -7.10 13.75
CA MET A 181 8.32 -8.30 14.33
C MET A 181 8.39 -9.52 13.40
N PHE A 182 8.24 -9.31 12.09
CA PHE A 182 8.28 -10.36 11.08
C PHE A 182 9.66 -10.48 10.39
N GLY A 183 10.62 -9.64 10.78
CA GLY A 183 11.98 -9.64 10.25
C GLY A 183 12.05 -9.38 8.75
N THR A 184 11.25 -8.42 8.27
CA THR A 184 11.29 -7.92 6.90
C THR A 184 11.92 -6.53 6.82
N LYS A 185 12.50 -6.04 7.92
CA LYS A 185 13.22 -4.77 7.94
C LYS A 185 14.48 -4.83 7.07
N HIS A 186 14.81 -3.72 6.42
CA HIS A 186 15.96 -3.62 5.54
C HIS A 186 17.28 -3.67 6.32
N SER A 187 18.23 -4.48 5.84
CA SER A 187 19.49 -4.74 6.55
C SER A 187 20.44 -3.53 6.64
N SER A 188 20.32 -2.57 5.72
CA SER A 188 21.10 -1.33 5.77
C SER A 188 20.61 -0.35 6.84
N GLU A 189 19.46 -0.61 7.47
CA GLU A 189 18.96 0.20 8.57
C GLU A 189 19.49 -0.34 9.90
N ASP A 190 20.15 0.54 10.65
CA ASP A 190 20.76 0.24 11.95
C ASP A 190 19.87 0.65 13.13
N CYS A 191 18.79 1.38 12.85
CA CYS A 191 17.86 1.91 13.84
C CYS A 191 16.40 1.67 13.44
N VAL A 192 15.52 1.79 14.42
CA VAL A 192 14.06 1.79 14.21
C VAL A 192 13.63 3.11 13.57
N GLU A 193 12.58 3.07 12.76
CA GLU A 193 12.01 4.29 12.21
C GLU A 193 11.45 5.15 13.34
N ASN A 194 11.81 6.44 13.38
CA ASN A 194 11.13 7.41 14.24
C ASN A 194 9.79 7.80 13.61
N THR A 195 8.68 7.49 14.27
CA THR A 195 7.31 7.71 13.76
C THR A 195 6.66 8.98 14.28
N ASN A 196 7.42 9.97 14.77
CA ASN A 196 6.86 11.24 15.24
C ASN A 196 6.17 12.04 14.13
N HIS A 197 6.54 11.83 12.86
CA HIS A 197 5.82 12.41 11.72
C HIS A 197 4.37 11.92 11.61
N TYR A 198 3.96 10.86 12.30
CA TYR A 198 2.57 10.41 12.34
C TYR A 198 1.68 11.31 13.20
N ILE A 199 2.25 12.06 14.15
CA ILE A 199 1.51 12.82 15.15
C ILE A 199 0.50 13.81 14.52
N PRO A 200 0.88 14.63 13.51
CA PRO A 200 -0.08 15.51 12.84
C PRO A 200 -1.25 14.74 12.22
N ASN A 201 -0.98 13.61 11.54
CA ASN A 201 -2.01 12.77 10.93
C ASN A 201 -2.97 12.22 12.01
N ILE A 202 -2.43 11.71 13.13
CA ILE A 202 -3.22 11.20 14.25
C ILE A 202 -4.17 12.29 14.77
N ILE A 203 -3.68 13.50 15.05
CA ILE A 203 -4.48 14.60 15.59
C ILE A 203 -5.59 15.01 14.62
N ILE A 204 -5.22 15.29 13.36
CA ILE A 204 -6.15 15.79 12.34
C ILE A 204 -7.26 14.75 12.07
N ILE A 205 -6.87 13.49 11.90
CA ILE A 205 -7.82 12.42 11.55
C ILE A 205 -8.71 12.06 12.74
N THR A 206 -8.19 12.14 13.97
CA THR A 206 -9.03 12.05 15.18
C THR A 206 -10.13 13.10 15.14
N GLY A 207 -9.78 14.36 14.85
CA GLY A 207 -10.76 15.45 14.71
C GLY A 207 -11.81 15.18 13.65
N ILE A 208 -11.38 14.75 12.45
CA ILE A 208 -12.29 14.38 11.34
C ILE A 208 -13.25 13.27 11.77
N VAL A 209 -12.74 12.18 12.36
CA VAL A 209 -13.57 11.05 12.79
C VAL A 209 -14.56 11.44 13.87
N LEU A 210 -14.17 12.30 14.82
CA LEU A 210 -15.10 12.79 15.84
C LEU A 210 -16.20 13.69 15.27
N ILE A 211 -15.87 14.55 14.30
CA ILE A 211 -16.86 15.35 13.58
C ILE A 211 -17.83 14.45 12.83
N LEU A 212 -17.31 13.46 12.08
CA LEU A 212 -18.15 12.49 11.37
C LEU A 212 -19.06 11.72 12.35
N LYS A 213 -18.51 11.22 13.45
CA LYS A 213 -19.26 10.52 14.51
C LYS A 213 -20.35 11.40 15.13
N TYR A 214 -20.08 12.69 15.32
CA TYR A 214 -21.06 13.65 15.83
C TYR A 214 -22.19 13.89 14.83
N VAL A 215 -21.85 14.17 13.57
CA VAL A 215 -22.83 14.45 12.50
C VAL A 215 -23.71 13.23 12.22
N CYS A 216 -23.14 12.02 12.28
CA CYS A 216 -23.87 10.76 12.12
C CYS A 216 -24.79 10.39 13.31
N ARG A 217 -24.95 11.25 14.33
CA ARG A 217 -26.02 11.08 15.34
C ARG A 217 -27.41 11.34 14.75
N THR A 218 -27.47 12.11 13.67
CA THR A 218 -28.71 12.37 12.95
C THR A 218 -28.88 11.31 11.87
N GLU A 219 -29.89 10.46 12.00
CA GLU A 219 -30.09 9.26 11.15
C GLU A 219 -30.07 9.58 9.64
N TRP A 220 -30.83 10.59 9.18
CA TRP A 220 -30.84 10.92 7.75
C TRP A 220 -29.48 11.41 7.23
N VAL A 221 -28.69 12.08 8.08
CA VAL A 221 -27.34 12.54 7.71
C VAL A 221 -26.38 11.37 7.67
N LYS A 222 -26.47 10.46 8.64
CA LYS A 222 -25.71 9.21 8.68
C LYS A 222 -25.95 8.40 7.40
N ASP A 223 -27.21 8.18 7.05
CA ASP A 223 -27.59 7.39 5.87
C ASP A 223 -27.11 8.08 4.59
N SER A 224 -27.28 9.40 4.47
CA SER A 224 -26.81 10.17 3.32
C SER A 224 -25.29 10.14 3.16
N LEU A 225 -24.54 10.36 4.25
CA LEU A 225 -23.08 10.30 4.24
C LEU A 225 -22.60 8.90 3.87
N LEU A 226 -23.22 7.87 4.43
CA LEU A 226 -22.79 6.52 4.18
C LEU A 226 -23.12 6.05 2.77
N VAL A 227 -24.32 6.34 2.25
CA VAL A 227 -24.66 6.06 0.85
C VAL A 227 -23.69 6.78 -0.09
N SER A 228 -23.31 8.01 0.23
CA SER A 228 -22.32 8.77 -0.54
C SER A 228 -20.94 8.11 -0.49
N LEU A 229 -20.48 7.69 0.70
CA LEU A 229 -19.21 6.98 0.88
C LEU A 229 -19.19 5.64 0.13
N ILE A 230 -20.26 4.85 0.22
CA ILE A 230 -20.44 3.57 -0.46
C ILE A 230 -20.39 3.77 -1.97
N THR A 231 -21.09 4.79 -2.48
CA THR A 231 -21.10 5.12 -3.91
C THR A 231 -19.70 5.52 -4.39
N LEU A 232 -19.02 6.38 -3.62
CA LEU A 232 -17.65 6.82 -3.92
C LEU A 232 -16.66 5.65 -3.92
N LEU A 233 -16.65 4.83 -2.88
CA LEU A 233 -15.73 3.68 -2.78
C LEU A 233 -16.06 2.60 -3.81
N SER A 234 -17.33 2.34 -4.10
CA SER A 234 -17.73 1.39 -5.15
C SER A 234 -17.28 1.85 -6.53
N SER A 235 -17.47 3.13 -6.86
CA SER A 235 -16.96 3.70 -8.12
C SER A 235 -15.43 3.69 -8.18
N GLY A 236 -14.75 3.93 -7.06
CA GLY A 236 -13.31 3.74 -6.91
C GLY A 236 -12.87 2.29 -7.21
N ILE A 237 -13.55 1.29 -6.66
CA ILE A 237 -13.25 -0.13 -6.90
C ILE A 237 -13.46 -0.51 -8.37
N ILE A 238 -14.51 0.01 -9.01
CA ILE A 238 -14.71 -0.19 -10.45
C ILE A 238 -13.54 0.40 -11.24
N LEU A 239 -13.12 1.63 -10.90
CA LEU A 239 -11.97 2.27 -11.53
C LEU A 239 -10.67 1.48 -11.30
N LEU A 240 -10.45 0.98 -10.08
CA LEU A 240 -9.32 0.13 -9.72
C LEU A 240 -9.30 -1.13 -10.59
N PHE A 241 -10.45 -1.80 -10.73
CA PHE A 241 -10.57 -3.02 -11.54
C PHE A 241 -10.31 -2.75 -13.03
N VAL A 242 -10.87 -1.67 -13.59
CA VAL A 242 -10.62 -1.28 -14.98
C VAL A 242 -9.14 -0.95 -15.19
N SER A 243 -8.54 -0.20 -14.27
CA SER A 243 -7.11 0.16 -14.31
C SER A 243 -6.23 -1.08 -14.24
N SER A 244 -6.55 -2.03 -13.37
CA SER A 244 -5.90 -3.32 -13.26
C SER A 244 -5.95 -4.13 -14.56
N ILE A 245 -7.10 -4.19 -15.25
CA ILE A 245 -7.22 -4.87 -16.55
C ILE A 245 -6.30 -4.22 -17.59
N ILE A 246 -6.33 -2.89 -17.68
CA ILE A 246 -5.54 -2.13 -18.66
C ILE A 246 -4.05 -2.33 -18.40
N LEU A 247 -3.60 -2.16 -17.15
CA LEU A 247 -2.21 -2.33 -16.77
C LEU A 247 -1.74 -3.77 -16.98
N TRP A 248 -2.57 -4.76 -16.66
CA TRP A 248 -2.27 -6.16 -16.90
C TRP A 248 -2.12 -6.48 -18.39
N TYR A 249 -2.99 -5.92 -19.23
CA TYR A 249 -2.89 -6.05 -20.69
C TYR A 249 -1.58 -5.46 -21.21
N LEU A 250 -1.25 -4.23 -20.82
CA LEU A 250 -0.02 -3.54 -21.24
C LEU A 250 1.24 -4.29 -20.80
N GLU A 251 1.24 -4.82 -19.58
CA GLU A 251 2.36 -5.62 -19.07
C GLU A 251 2.50 -6.96 -19.84
N SER A 252 1.36 -7.60 -20.17
CA SER A 252 1.35 -8.84 -20.95
C SER A 252 1.86 -8.63 -22.38
N GLU A 253 1.50 -7.51 -23.02
CA GLU A 253 1.98 -7.15 -24.35
C GLU A 253 3.51 -6.94 -24.35
N LYS A 254 4.03 -6.21 -23.36
CA LYS A 254 5.47 -6.00 -23.16
C LYS A 254 6.23 -7.33 -22.99
N TYR A 255 5.65 -8.29 -22.26
CA TYR A 255 6.23 -9.61 -22.08
C TYR A 255 6.27 -10.42 -23.39
N ASN A 256 5.17 -10.43 -24.14
CA ASN A 256 5.09 -11.13 -25.43
C ASN A 256 6.12 -10.59 -26.44
N ASN A 257 6.24 -9.26 -26.54
CA ASN A 257 7.24 -8.63 -27.41
C ASN A 257 8.68 -9.01 -27.02
N LYS A 258 8.96 -9.15 -25.72
CA LYS A 258 10.28 -9.59 -25.23
C LYS A 258 10.57 -11.05 -25.59
N ILE A 259 9.57 -11.93 -25.59
CA ILE A 259 9.72 -13.32 -26.04
C ILE A 259 9.94 -13.37 -27.54
N GLU A 260 9.13 -12.66 -28.32
CA GLU A 260 9.26 -12.64 -29.78
C GLU A 260 10.65 -12.16 -30.21
N ASN A 261 11.16 -11.08 -29.61
CA ASN A 261 12.52 -10.60 -29.85
C ASN A 261 13.63 -11.60 -29.48
N ARG A 262 13.43 -12.44 -28.46
CA ARG A 262 14.37 -13.52 -28.10
C ARG A 262 14.32 -14.68 -29.09
N LEU A 263 13.14 -15.02 -29.59
CA LEU A 263 12.92 -16.13 -30.51
C LEU A 263 13.36 -15.80 -31.94
N CYS A 264 13.22 -14.54 -32.37
CA CYS A 264 13.59 -14.10 -33.70
C CYS A 264 15.12 -13.95 -33.90
N GLY A 265 15.93 -14.08 -32.84
CA GLY A 265 17.39 -13.92 -32.89
C GLY A 265 17.84 -12.49 -33.22
N GLU A 266 19.11 -12.17 -32.95
CA GLU A 266 19.68 -10.82 -33.12
C GLU A 266 19.63 -10.26 -34.56
N GLY A 267 19.18 -11.05 -35.54
CA GLY A 267 19.08 -10.66 -36.95
C GLY A 267 17.71 -10.14 -37.40
N CYS A 268 16.64 -10.37 -36.65
CA CYS A 268 15.29 -9.93 -37.03
C CYS A 268 14.87 -8.75 -36.15
N VAL A 269 15.22 -7.53 -36.57
CA VAL A 269 14.65 -6.31 -36.00
C VAL A 269 13.17 -6.29 -36.36
N VAL A 270 12.31 -6.79 -35.47
CA VAL A 270 10.88 -6.49 -35.52
C VAL A 270 10.79 -4.97 -35.40
N LYS A 271 10.35 -4.32 -36.49
CA LYS A 271 10.17 -2.88 -36.50
C LYS A 271 9.15 -2.55 -35.39
N ASP A 272 9.61 -1.91 -34.33
CA ASP A 272 8.76 -1.30 -33.31
C ASP A 272 7.82 -0.29 -33.99
N THR A 273 6.66 -0.76 -34.41
CA THR A 273 5.65 0.08 -35.06
C THR A 273 4.96 1.00 -34.04
N LEU A 274 5.13 0.74 -32.74
CA LEU A 274 4.47 1.45 -31.64
C LEU A 274 5.38 2.43 -30.87
N SER A 275 6.71 2.39 -31.01
CA SER A 275 7.59 3.31 -30.26
C SER A 275 7.74 4.71 -30.89
N LYS A 276 7.18 4.96 -32.08
CA LYS A 276 7.33 6.25 -32.79
C LYS A 276 6.33 7.34 -32.43
N SER A 277 5.29 7.11 -31.62
CA SER A 277 4.30 8.17 -31.30
C SER A 277 4.47 8.86 -29.94
N TYR A 278 5.43 8.45 -29.11
CA TYR A 278 5.60 9.00 -27.74
C TYR A 278 6.96 9.64 -27.43
N LYS A 279 7.77 9.99 -28.44
CA LYS A 279 8.82 11.01 -28.26
C LYS A 279 8.24 12.38 -28.59
N LYS A 280 7.40 12.89 -27.67
CA LYS A 280 7.09 14.32 -27.62
C LYS A 280 8.29 15.00 -26.97
N ASP A 281 8.77 16.05 -27.62
CA ASP A 281 9.99 16.80 -27.32
C ASP A 281 10.19 17.03 -25.81
N LYS A 282 11.26 16.46 -25.25
CA LYS A 282 11.81 17.00 -24.00
C LYS A 282 12.37 18.38 -24.34
N PRO A 283 11.85 19.48 -23.76
CA PRO A 283 12.50 20.77 -23.88
C PRO A 283 13.92 20.65 -23.31
N ALA A 284 14.89 21.22 -24.03
CA ALA A 284 16.28 21.25 -23.62
C ALA A 284 16.40 21.78 -22.18
N GLU A 285 17.09 21.04 -21.32
CA GLU A 285 17.48 21.54 -20.00
C GLU A 285 18.33 22.80 -20.19
N PRO A 286 17.99 23.92 -19.54
CA PRO A 286 18.84 25.09 -19.55
C PRO A 286 20.15 24.77 -18.83
N ASN A 287 21.28 25.02 -19.50
CA ASN A 287 22.61 24.98 -18.93
C ASN A 287 22.68 25.93 -17.72
N ASN A 288 22.61 25.39 -16.50
CA ASN A 288 22.94 26.12 -15.29
C ASN A 288 24.47 26.19 -15.17
N LEU A 289 25.03 27.23 -15.79
CA LEU A 289 26.25 27.89 -15.34
C LEU A 289 25.96 28.62 -14.01
N ASP A 290 27.01 28.74 -13.21
CA ASP A 290 27.15 29.56 -12.00
C ASP A 290 26.70 28.94 -10.66
N LYS A 291 27.60 28.13 -10.08
CA LYS A 291 27.75 28.02 -8.63
C LYS A 291 28.73 29.09 -8.14
N PRO A 292 28.36 30.01 -7.23
CA PRO A 292 29.33 30.83 -6.55
C PRO A 292 30.00 30.08 -5.39
N VAL A 293 31.28 30.38 -5.30
CA VAL A 293 32.33 30.10 -4.30
C VAL A 293 31.84 29.92 -2.86
N GLN A 294 32.35 28.88 -2.20
CA GLN A 294 32.32 28.69 -0.74
C GLN A 294 33.10 29.80 -0.02
N ILE A 295 32.53 30.32 1.07
CA ILE A 295 33.25 30.92 2.19
C ILE A 295 32.98 30.04 3.40
#